data_AF-A0A2V7N4R8-F1
#
_entry.id   AF-A0A2V7N4R8-F1
#
_cell.length_a   1.000
_cell.length_b   1.000
_cell.length_c   1.000
_cell.angle_alpha   90.00
_cell.angle_beta   90.00
_cell.angle_gamma   90.00
#
_symmetry.space_group_name_H-M   'P 1'
#
loop_
_entity.id
_entity.type
_entity.pdbx_description
1 polymer ?
#
loop_
_entity_poly.entity_id
_entity_poly.type
_entity_poly.pdbx_seq_one_letter_code
_entity_poly.pdbx_strand_id
1 'polypeptide(L)' 'MKISLLLVEDTRLLREGIAARLNEQPGLRVVAVASDHEAA' A
#
# COMPACT_ATOMS: atom_id res chain seq x y z
N MET A 1 -12.17 6.86 -12.64
CA MET A 1 -11.71 7.55 -11.41
C MET A 1 -11.17 6.49 -10.47
N LYS A 2 -10.03 6.71 -9.81
CA LYS A 2 -9.43 5.74 -8.87
C LYS A 2 -9.42 6.31 -7.45
N ILE A 3 -9.64 5.46 -6.46
CA ILE A 3 -9.51 5.78 -5.04
C ILE A 3 -8.03 5.69 -4.65
N SER A 4 -7.50 6.75 -4.04
CA SER A 4 -6.13 6.81 -3.55
C SER A 4 -6.02 6.18 -2.15
N LEU A 5 -5.05 5.29 -1.96
CA LEU A 5 -4.85 4.54 -0.74
C LEU A 5 -3.47 4.82 -0.14
N LEU A 6 -3.43 5.04 1.18
CA LEU A 6 -2.24 4.87 2.00
C LEU A 6 -2.23 3.44 2.53
N LEU A 7 -1.15 2.70 2.30
CA LEU A 7 -0.99 1.35 2.82
C LEU A 7 0.01 1.35 3.98
N VAL A 8 -0.48 1.03 5.18
CA VAL A 8 0.35 0.84 6.37
C VAL A 8 0.41 -0.66 6.66
N GLU A 9 1.62 -1.20 6.66
CA GLU A 9 1.87 -2.59 7.05
C GLU A 9 3.34 -2.75 7.44
N ASP A 10 3.65 -3.46 8.51
CA ASP A 10 5.04 -3.56 9.00
C ASP A 10 5.88 -4.56 8.20
N THR A 11 5.27 -5.66 7.80
CA THR A 11 5.96 -6.73 7.09
C THR A 11 6.20 -6.31 5.65
N ARG A 12 7.46 -6.00 5.31
CA ARG A 12 7.85 -5.51 3.97
C ARG A 12 7.28 -6.35 2.82
N LEU A 13 7.44 -7.67 2.86
CA LEU A 13 6.97 -8.56 1.80
C LEU A 13 5.44 -8.57 1.68
N LEU A 14 4.72 -8.48 2.82
CA LEU A 14 3.27 -8.40 2.82
C LEU A 14 2.79 -7.06 2.25
N ARG A 15 3.44 -5.96 2.67
CA ARG A 15 3.17 -4.61 2.16
C ARG A 15 3.36 -4.52 0.65
N GLU A 16 4.47 -5.04 0.14
CA GLU A 16 4.75 -5.08 -1.31
C GLU A 16 3.71 -5.93 -2.05
N GLY A 17 3.35 -7.10 -1.52
CA GLY A 17 2.34 -7.99 -2.10
C GLY A 17 0.95 -7.36 -2.15
N ILE A 18 0.51 -6.72 -1.06
CA ILE A 18 -0.78 -6.02 -1.00
C ILE A 18 -0.78 -4.84 -1.99
N ALA A 19 0.28 -4.02 -2.01
CA ALA A 19 0.39 -2.89 -2.91
C ALA A 19 0.29 -3.30 -4.39
N ALA A 20 0.96 -4.39 -4.77
CA ALA A 20 0.88 -4.94 -6.13
C ALA A 20 -0.57 -5.33 -6.49
N ARG A 21 -1.23 -6.11 -5.64
CA ARG A 21 -2.60 -6.61 -5.88
C ARG A 21 -3.64 -5.48 -5.92
N LEU A 22 -3.48 -4.46 -5.08
CA LEU A 22 -4.36 -3.29 -5.07
C LEU A 22 -4.18 -2.42 -6.31
N ASN A 23 -2.95 -2.26 -6.80
CA ASN A 23 -2.68 -1.46 -8.01
C ASN A 23 -3.16 -2.13 -9.31
N GLU A 24 -3.35 -3.46 -9.31
CA GLU A 24 -4.01 -4.19 -10.39
C GLU A 24 -5.52 -3.94 -10.44
N GLN A 25 -6.14 -3.44 -9.37
CA GLN A 25 -7.57 -3.18 -9.35
C GLN A 25 -7.91 -1.91 -10.15
N PRO A 26 -8.90 -1.95 -11.05
CA PRO A 26 -9.21 -0.83 -11.95
C PRO A 26 -9.69 0.43 -11.21
N GLY A 27 -10.21 0.28 -9.98
CA GLY A 27 -10.72 1.38 -9.16
C GLY A 27 -9.79 1.88 -8.06
N LEU A 28 -8.64 1.24 -7.82
CA LEU A 28 -7.76 1.55 -6.69
C LEU A 28 -6.36 1.96 -7.16
N ARG A 29 -5.67 2.72 -6.32
CA ARG A 29 -4.26 3.07 -6.47
C ARG A 29 -3.62 3.29 -5.11
N VAL A 30 -2.57 2.55 -4.79
CA VAL A 30 -1.71 2.86 -3.65
C VAL A 30 -0.79 4.01 -4.03
N VAL A 31 -0.82 5.09 -3.25
CA VAL A 31 -0.05 6.32 -3.52
C VAL A 31 1.10 6.52 -2.54
N ALA A 32 1.04 5.86 -1.38
CA ALA A 32 2.08 5.86 -0.38
C ALA A 32 2.04 4.54 0.40
N VAL A 33 3.21 4.15 0.91
CA VAL A 33 3.37 3.00 1.80
C VAL A 33 4.09 3.48 3.06
N ALA A 34 3.73 2.94 4.22
CA ALA A 34 4.40 3.20 5.48
C ALA A 34 4.56 1.91 6.30
N SER A 35 5.51 1.93 7.22
CA SER A 35 5.65 0.94 8.29
C SER A 35 5.74 1.66 9.63
N ASP A 36 5.24 1.05 10.70
CA ASP A 36 5.25 1.60 12.06
C ASP A 36 6.69 1.72 12.60
N HIS A 37 7.64 0.98 12.02
CA HIS A 37 9.08 1.11 12.32
C HIS A 37 9.74 2.41 11.80
N GLU A 38 9.11 3.14 10.88
CA GLU A 38 9.67 4.40 10.34
C GLU A 38 9.15 5.66 11.06
N ALA A 39 8.29 5.50 12.07
CA ALA A 39 7.67 6.61 12.80
C ALA A 39 8.41 7.03 14.10
N ALA A 40 9.71 6.71 14.22
CA ALA A 40 10.55 7.05 15.39
C ALA A 40 11.65 8.05 15.05
#